data_AF-A0A350C625-F1
#
_entry.id   AF-A0A350C625-F1
#
_cell.length_a   1.000
_cell.length_b   1.000
_cell.length_c   1.000
_cell.angle_alpha   90.00
_cell.angle_beta   90.00
_cell.angle_gamma   90.00
#
_symmetry.space_group_name_H-M   'P 1'
#
loop_
_entity.id
_entity.type
_entity.pdbx_description
1 polymer ?
#
loop_
_entity_poly.entity_id
_entity_poly.type
_entity_poly.pdbx_seq_one_letter_code
_entity_poly.pdbx_strand_id
1 'polypeptide(L)'
;PDGEIVVESLTEIPANHENLKRSNLYIDNSTKGLVYTTSLGKNFRMQVNDSGNITNTYIEGIAPTPNLNAQSRNVIINSVGSSLIMKSQDGTCWKINVDMDNVLESKTVNCPN
;
A
#
# COMPACT_ATOMS: atom_id res chain seq x y z
N PRO A 1 -23.05 -21.10 -24.96
CA PRO A 1 -23.63 -20.19 -23.95
C PRO A 1 -22.47 -19.57 -23.19
N ASP A 2 -21.95 -18.50 -23.77
CA ASP A 2 -20.70 -17.90 -23.33
C ASP A 2 -21.02 -16.95 -22.18
N GLY A 3 -20.52 -17.29 -20.99
CA GLY A 3 -20.71 -16.51 -19.78
C GLY A 3 -19.95 -15.20 -19.89
N GLU A 4 -20.70 -14.11 -19.96
CA GLU A 4 -20.18 -12.74 -19.92
C GLU A 4 -19.53 -12.50 -18.55
N ILE A 5 -18.23 -12.20 -18.54
CA ILE A 5 -17.55 -11.72 -17.34
C ILE A 5 -18.00 -10.28 -17.15
N VAL A 6 -18.95 -10.09 -16.23
CA VAL A 6 -19.36 -8.76 -15.78
C VAL A 6 -18.19 -8.17 -14.98
N VAL A 7 -17.42 -7.30 -15.63
CA VAL A 7 -16.52 -6.39 -14.92
C VAL A 7 -17.41 -5.29 -14.35
N GLU A 8 -17.88 -5.49 -13.12
CA GLU A 8 -18.52 -4.41 -12.36
C GLU A 8 -17.49 -3.31 -12.14
N SER A 9 -17.55 -2.28 -12.98
CA SER A 9 -16.87 -1.03 -12.71
C SER A 9 -17.47 -0.48 -11.41
N LEU A 10 -16.65 -0.35 -10.36
CA LEU A 10 -17.01 0.35 -9.13
C LEU A 10 -17.36 1.80 -9.49
N THR A 11 -18.64 2.07 -9.71
CA THR A 11 -19.14 3.30 -10.33
C THR A 11 -19.14 4.51 -9.41
N GLU A 12 -18.77 4.40 -8.14
CA GLU A 12 -18.74 5.55 -7.24
C GLU A 12 -17.53 5.54 -6.34
N ILE A 13 -16.38 5.94 -6.89
CA ILE A 13 -15.34 6.53 -6.07
C ILE A 13 -15.69 8.02 -5.92
N PRO A 14 -16.06 8.51 -4.72
CA PRO A 14 -16.56 9.88 -4.52
C PRO A 14 -15.56 10.89 -5.08
N ALA A 15 -15.97 11.96 -5.77
CA ALA A 15 -15.10 12.88 -6.53
C ALA A 15 -13.87 13.48 -5.80
N ASN A 16 -13.71 13.27 -4.49
CA ASN A 16 -12.74 13.91 -3.62
C ASN A 16 -11.79 12.91 -2.92
N HIS A 17 -11.27 11.91 -3.63
CA HIS A 17 -10.25 10.96 -3.13
C HIS A 17 -8.92 11.25 -3.83
N GLU A 18 -7.81 10.99 -3.15
CA GLU A 18 -6.51 10.89 -3.81
C GLU A 18 -6.52 9.61 -4.65
N ASN A 19 -6.92 9.74 -5.92
CA ASN A 19 -6.94 8.63 -6.87
C ASN A 19 -5.59 8.54 -7.58
N LEU A 20 -4.84 7.48 -7.30
CA LEU A 20 -3.72 7.10 -8.13
C LEU A 20 -4.26 6.38 -9.38
N LYS A 21 -4.86 7.14 -10.31
CA LYS A 21 -5.37 6.57 -11.57
C LYS A 21 -4.20 5.97 -12.35
N ARG A 22 -4.23 4.65 -12.58
CA ARG A 22 -3.21 3.87 -13.30
C ARG A 22 -1.80 3.96 -12.72
N SER A 23 -1.66 4.27 -11.43
CA SER A 23 -0.35 4.46 -10.81
C SER A 23 -0.22 3.60 -9.55
N ASN A 24 0.94 2.97 -9.39
CA ASN A 24 1.31 2.35 -8.13
C ASN A 24 1.62 3.45 -7.11
N LEU A 25 1.31 3.21 -5.84
CA LEU A 25 1.94 3.96 -4.76
C LEU A 25 3.32 3.35 -4.52
N TYR A 26 4.39 4.07 -4.82
CA TYR A 26 5.74 3.57 -4.63
C TYR A 26 6.44 4.22 -3.43
N ILE A 27 6.93 3.40 -2.51
CA ILE A 27 7.81 3.82 -1.41
C ILE A 27 9.22 3.34 -1.78
N ASP A 28 10.02 4.26 -2.29
CA ASP A 28 11.35 4.03 -2.87
C ASP A 28 12.49 4.00 -1.85
N ASN A 29 12.19 4.36 -0.60
CA ASN A 29 13.15 4.39 0.49
C ASN A 29 12.79 3.33 1.53
N SER A 30 13.68 2.35 1.69
CA SER A 30 13.51 1.22 2.60
C SER A 30 13.45 1.59 4.09
N THR A 31 13.77 2.83 4.45
CA THR A 31 13.57 3.36 5.81
C THR A 31 12.19 3.98 6.02
N LYS A 32 11.39 4.12 4.95
CA LYS A 32 10.03 4.70 4.94
C LYS A 32 9.00 3.59 4.78
N GLY A 33 7.73 3.95 4.98
CA GLY A 33 6.63 2.99 5.00
C GLY A 33 5.31 3.66 5.37
N LEU A 34 4.28 2.84 5.58
CA LEU A 34 3.01 3.30 6.10
C LEU A 34 3.11 3.44 7.63
N VAL A 35 2.66 4.57 8.17
CA VAL A 35 2.67 4.80 9.61
C VAL A 35 1.25 4.71 10.15
N TYR A 36 1.07 3.87 11.15
CA TYR A 36 -0.18 3.67 11.86
C TYR A 36 -0.02 4.12 13.32
N THR A 37 -0.98 4.91 13.79
CA THR A 37 -1.08 5.27 15.21
C THR A 37 -2.13 4.37 15.87
N THR A 38 -1.75 3.66 16.92
CA THR A 38 -2.68 2.82 17.68
C THR A 38 -3.61 3.66 18.55
N SER A 39 -4.66 3.03 19.10
CA SER A 39 -5.57 3.67 20.07
C SER A 39 -4.88 4.15 21.35
N LEU A 40 -3.67 3.65 21.65
CA LEU A 40 -2.83 4.08 22.76
C LEU A 40 -1.83 5.19 22.39
N GLY A 41 -1.95 5.76 21.18
CA GLY A 41 -1.06 6.81 20.69
C GLY A 41 0.35 6.33 20.33
N LYS A 42 0.56 5.02 20.18
CA LYS A 42 1.85 4.45 19.77
C LYS A 42 1.93 4.36 18.25
N ASN A 43 3.07 4.71 17.68
CA ASN A 43 3.27 4.74 16.24
C ASN A 43 4.04 3.50 15.77
N PHE A 44 3.56 2.85 14.73
CA PHE A 44 4.22 1.72 14.09
C PHE A 44 4.40 2.00 12.61
N ARG A 45 5.54 1.59 12.06
CA ARG A 45 5.81 1.63 10.63
C ARG A 45 5.67 0.24 10.04
N MET A 46 4.75 0.09 9.09
CA MET A 46 4.65 -1.08 8.23
C MET A 46 5.64 -0.93 7.07
N GLN A 47 6.44 -1.96 6.86
CA GLN A 47 7.44 -2.07 5.80
C GLN A 47 7.47 -3.50 5.27
N VAL A 48 8.29 -3.74 4.24
CA VAL A 48 8.63 -5.08 3.75
C VAL A 48 10.11 -5.32 3.97
N ASN A 49 10.48 -6.50 4.47
CA ASN A 49 11.89 -6.88 4.64
C ASN A 49 12.44 -7.59 3.39
N ASP A 50 13.73 -7.92 3.40
CA ASP A 50 14.42 -8.55 2.25
C ASP A 50 13.90 -9.96 1.90
N SER A 51 13.09 -10.57 2.78
CA SER A 51 12.42 -11.85 2.51
C SER A 51 10.99 -11.68 2.00
N GLY A 52 10.52 -10.45 1.80
CA GLY A 52 9.13 -10.17 1.42
C GLY A 52 8.14 -10.19 2.58
N ASN A 53 8.60 -10.35 3.82
CA ASN A 53 7.69 -10.34 4.96
C ASN A 53 7.27 -8.90 5.25
N ILE A 54 5.96 -8.70 5.42
CA ILE A 54 5.42 -7.45 5.92
C ILE A 54 5.69 -7.37 7.41
N THR A 55 6.39 -6.32 7.85
CA THR A 55 6.80 -6.13 9.23
C THR A 55 6.26 -4.82 9.78
N ASN A 56 5.89 -4.81 11.07
CA ASN A 56 5.49 -3.61 11.79
C ASN A 56 6.53 -3.30 12.87
N THR A 57 7.25 -2.19 12.72
CA THR A 57 8.30 -1.78 13.67
C THR A 57 7.80 -0.59 14.49
N TYR A 58 7.95 -0.66 15.81
CA TYR A 58 7.64 0.48 16.68
C TYR A 58 8.55 1.66 16.33
N ILE A 59 7.96 2.83 16.11
CA ILE A 59 8.69 4.09 15.91
C ILE A 59 8.39 4.99 17.11
N GLU A 60 9.40 5.16 17.96
CA GLU A 60 9.30 5.97 19.18
C GLU A 60 8.96 7.44 18.87
N GLY A 61 8.29 8.10 19.81
CA GLY A 61 8.00 9.54 19.74
C GLY A 61 6.78 9.92 18.90
N ILE A 62 6.81 11.16 18.39
CA ILE A 62 5.75 11.77 17.57
C ILE A 62 5.76 11.11 16.19
N ALA A 63 4.57 10.85 15.63
CA ALA A 63 4.44 10.33 14.28
C ALA A 63 5.20 11.26 13.30
N PRO A 64 6.07 10.72 12.43
CA PRO A 64 6.78 11.54 11.46
C PRO A 64 5.78 12.26 10.55
N THR A 65 6.12 13.47 10.11
CA THR A 65 5.30 14.21 9.15
C THR A 65 5.16 13.38 7.87
N PRO A 66 3.94 12.96 7.50
CA PRO A 66 3.73 12.11 6.34
C PRO A 66 3.81 12.93 5.05
N ASN A 67 4.36 12.34 3.99
CA ASN A 67 4.34 12.93 2.65
C ASN A 67 2.93 12.90 2.03
N LEU A 68 2.11 11.93 2.43
CA LEU A 68 0.71 11.79 2.05
C LEU A 68 -0.11 11.55 3.31
N ASN A 69 -1.07 12.44 3.60
CA ASN A 69 -1.96 12.32 4.76
C ASN A 69 -3.42 12.37 4.33
N ALA A 70 -4.17 11.28 4.57
CA ALA A 70 -5.60 11.21 4.28
C ALA A 70 -6.40 11.48 5.57
N GLN A 71 -6.46 12.73 6.02
CA GLN A 71 -6.96 13.09 7.36
C GLN A 71 -8.46 12.85 7.59
N SER A 72 -9.23 12.45 6.57
CA SER A 72 -10.67 12.13 6.71
C SER A 72 -11.18 11.17 5.66
N ARG A 73 -10.29 10.45 4.96
CA ARG A 73 -10.63 9.69 3.75
C ARG A 73 -9.77 8.45 3.58
N ASN A 74 -10.26 7.53 2.75
CA ASN A 74 -9.50 6.36 2.34
C ASN A 74 -8.49 6.75 1.26
N VAL A 75 -7.29 6.15 1.32
CA VAL A 75 -6.43 6.03 0.15
C VAL A 75 -6.93 4.82 -0.63
N ILE A 76 -7.33 5.03 -1.89
CA ILE A 76 -7.93 3.99 -2.73
C ILE A 76 -6.98 3.71 -3.89
N ILE A 77 -6.50 2.46 -3.98
CA ILE A 77 -5.73 1.94 -5.11
C ILE A 77 -6.60 0.88 -5.79
N ASN A 78 -7.25 1.22 -6.90
CA ASN A 78 -8.29 0.37 -7.49
C ASN A 78 -8.23 0.23 -9.02
N SER A 79 -7.17 0.74 -9.64
CA SER A 79 -6.93 0.46 -11.06
C SER A 79 -6.31 -0.93 -11.18
N VAL A 80 -6.84 -1.74 -12.11
CA VAL A 80 -6.31 -3.08 -12.41
C VAL A 80 -4.80 -3.00 -12.62
N GLY A 81 -4.04 -3.80 -11.87
CA GLY A 81 -2.58 -3.83 -11.92
C GLY A 81 -1.88 -2.85 -10.98
N SER A 82 -2.55 -1.81 -10.48
CA SER A 82 -2.00 -0.87 -9.50
C SER A 82 -1.97 -1.47 -8.10
N SER A 83 -0.98 -1.08 -7.29
CA SER A 83 -0.77 -1.58 -5.93
C SER A 83 0.15 -0.64 -5.14
N LEU A 84 0.35 -0.94 -3.87
CA LEU A 84 1.46 -0.45 -3.08
C LEU A 84 2.72 -1.25 -3.42
N ILE A 85 3.76 -0.57 -3.88
CA ILE A 85 5.09 -1.13 -4.06
C ILE A 85 6.01 -0.54 -2.99
N MET A 86 6.73 -1.39 -2.27
CA MET A 86 7.72 -0.99 -1.27
C MET A 86 9.09 -1.57 -1.62
N LYS A 87 10.14 -0.76 -1.51
CA LYS A 87 11.53 -1.21 -1.67
C LYS A 87 12.09 -1.71 -0.33
N SER A 88 12.62 -2.93 -0.29
CA SER A 88 13.33 -3.50 0.86
C SER A 88 14.78 -3.00 0.94
N GLN A 89 15.51 -3.37 1.99
CA GLN A 89 16.83 -2.81 2.28
C GLN A 89 17.89 -3.25 1.26
N ASP A 90 17.77 -4.46 0.74
CA ASP A 90 18.57 -5.00 -0.37
C ASP A 90 18.29 -4.33 -1.73
N GLY A 91 17.29 -3.44 -1.80
CA GLY A 91 16.88 -2.75 -3.02
C GLY A 91 15.81 -3.49 -3.84
N THR A 92 15.39 -4.68 -3.43
CA THR A 92 14.30 -5.44 -4.06
C THR A 92 12.98 -4.70 -3.89
N CYS A 93 12.13 -4.72 -4.92
CA CYS A 93 10.79 -4.13 -4.84
C CYS A 93 9.71 -5.20 -4.67
N TRP A 94 8.79 -4.94 -3.75
CA TRP A 94 7.71 -5.85 -3.38
C TRP A 94 6.37 -5.18 -3.62
N LYS A 95 5.55 -5.82 -4.45
CA LYS A 95 4.16 -5.46 -4.67
C LYS A 95 3.31 -6.10 -3.59
N ILE A 96 2.56 -5.28 -2.84
CA ILE A 96 1.68 -5.73 -1.77
C ILE A 96 0.29 -5.98 -2.33
N ASN A 97 -0.22 -7.19 -2.15
CA ASN A 97 -1.56 -7.57 -2.61
C ASN A 97 -2.39 -8.11 -1.45
N VAL A 98 -3.70 -8.06 -1.61
CA VAL A 98 -4.63 -8.84 -0.78
C VAL A 98 -5.00 -10.06 -1.61
N ASP A 99 -4.77 -11.25 -1.08
CA ASP A 99 -5.15 -12.50 -1.75
C ASP A 99 -6.65 -12.81 -1.57
N MET A 100 -7.11 -13.93 -2.16
CA MET A 100 -8.53 -14.34 -2.08
C MET A 100 -8.96 -14.82 -0.69
N ASP A 101 -8.01 -15.05 0.22
CA ASP A 101 -8.26 -15.43 1.61
C ASP A 101 -8.26 -14.20 2.54
N ASN A 102 -8.19 -12.99 1.96
CA ASN A 102 -8.12 -11.70 2.67
C ASN A 102 -6.82 -11.50 3.45
N VAL A 103 -5.73 -12.16 3.05
CA VAL A 103 -4.42 -12.00 3.65
C VAL A 103 -3.59 -11.02 2.83
N LEU A 104 -2.85 -10.16 3.52
CA LEU A 104 -1.83 -9.32 2.88
C LEU A 104 -0.61 -10.17 2.54
N GLU A 105 -0.31 -10.31 1.27
CA GLU A 105 0.89 -10.95 0.75
C GLU A 105 1.78 -9.94 0.03
N SER A 106 3.05 -10.29 -0.15
CA SER A 106 3.96 -9.54 -1.00
C SER A 106 4.53 -10.44 -2.10
N LYS A 107 4.77 -9.85 -3.27
CA LYS A 107 5.38 -10.52 -4.43
C LYS A 107 6.46 -9.64 -5.02
N THR A 108 7.59 -10.23 -5.38
CA THR A 108 8.69 -9.51 -6.01
C THR A 108 8.27 -8.95 -7.36
N VAL A 109 8.67 -7.71 -7.65
CA VAL A 109 8.47 -7.03 -8.93
C VAL A 109 9.70 -6.22 -9.31
N ASN A 110 9.80 -5.85 -10.58
CA ASN A 110 10.76 -4.82 -10.99
C ASN A 110 10.41 -3.50 -10.31
N CYS A 111 11.41 -2.81 -9.79
CA CYS A 111 11.21 -1.48 -9.23
C CYS A 111 10.71 -0.51 -10.31
N PRO A 112 9.73 0.36 -9.98
CA PRO A 112 9.36 1.48 -10.84
C PRO A 112 10.58 2.37 -11.15
N ASN A 113 10.62 2.91 -12.38
CA ASN A 113 11.60 3.92 -12.81
C ASN A 113 11.19 5.32 -12.36
#